data_AF-A0A529QMD5-F1
#
_entry.id   AF-A0A529QMD5-F1
#
_cell.length_a   1.000
_cell.length_b   1.000
_cell.length_c   1.000
_cell.angle_alpha   90.00
_cell.angle_beta   90.00
_cell.angle_gamma   90.00
#
_symmetry.space_group_name_H-M   'P 1'
#
loop_
_entity.id
_entity.type
_entity.pdbx_description
1 polymer ?
#
loop_
_entity_poly.entity_id
_entity_poly.type
_entity_poly.pdbx_seq_one_letter_code
_entity_poly.pdbx_strand_id
1 'polypeptide(L)'
;METMLQGAAFLKAASAWPSPVLERLPADCPYCVAVGAVAGSGGIDLAQALSAFLQAFLSNLVQAAIRLGVFGQIDAVTLLAGFEALAVTTAARAAASTLDDLGGAAFMSDIVAMQHETQYSRLFRS
;
A
#
# COMPACT_ATOMS: atom_id res chain seq x y z
N MET A 1 6.23 0.01 -12.70
CA MET A 1 7.56 -0.38 -12.17
C MET A 1 7.69 -0.11 -10.67
N GLU A 2 7.11 0.98 -10.16
CA GLU A 2 7.28 1.37 -8.75
C GLU A 2 6.85 0.33 -7.72
N THR A 3 5.68 -0.30 -7.90
CA THR A 3 5.17 -1.31 -6.96
C THR A 3 6.14 -2.48 -6.79
N MET A 4 6.91 -2.81 -7.83
CA MET A 4 7.96 -3.84 -7.76
C MET A 4 9.18 -3.35 -6.96
N LEU A 5 9.57 -2.09 -7.11
CA LEU A 5 10.68 -1.50 -6.35
C LEU A 5 10.35 -1.44 -4.84
N GLN A 6 9.12 -1.05 -4.51
CA GLN A 6 8.64 -1.06 -3.12
C GLN A 6 8.60 -2.48 -2.56
N GLY A 7 8.15 -3.46 -3.35
CA GLY A 7 8.15 -4.86 -2.96
C GLY A 7 9.56 -5.42 -2.71
N ALA A 8 10.50 -5.16 -3.62
CA ALA A 8 11.90 -5.55 -3.44
C ALA A 8 12.52 -4.93 -2.18
N ALA A 9 12.27 -3.63 -1.93
CA ALA A 9 12.73 -2.95 -0.73
C ALA A 9 12.10 -3.54 0.55
N PHE A 10 10.80 -3.87 0.51
CA PHE A 10 10.10 -4.50 1.61
C PHE A 10 10.66 -5.90 1.91
N LEU A 11 10.88 -6.74 0.89
CA LEU A 11 11.45 -8.08 1.07
C LEU A 11 12.84 -8.02 1.69
N LYS A 12 13.66 -7.04 1.29
CA LYS A 12 14.97 -6.79 1.90
C LYS A 12 14.86 -6.36 3.37
N ALA A 13 13.84 -5.58 3.74
CA ALA A 13 13.60 -5.23 5.14
C ALA A 13 13.06 -6.44 5.93
N ALA A 14 12.18 -7.23 5.32
CA ALA A 14 11.56 -8.41 5.91
C ALA A 14 12.56 -9.54 6.16
N SER A 15 13.71 -9.58 5.47
CA SER A 15 14.77 -10.56 5.71
C SER A 15 15.42 -10.47 7.10
N ALA A 16 15.11 -9.42 7.87
CA ALA A 16 15.45 -9.36 9.29
C ALA A 16 14.72 -10.41 10.14
N TRP A 17 13.59 -10.94 9.65
CA TRP A 17 12.85 -12.03 10.28
C TRP A 17 13.05 -13.34 9.53
N PRO A 18 13.21 -14.47 10.25
CA PRO A 18 13.26 -15.78 9.63
C PRO A 18 11.88 -16.13 9.04
N SER A 19 11.73 -16.03 7.73
CA SER A 19 10.53 -16.47 7.03
C SER A 19 10.89 -17.29 5.78
N PRO A 20 10.48 -18.58 5.71
CA PRO A 20 10.70 -19.43 4.55
C PRO A 20 10.04 -18.92 3.26
N VAL A 21 9.07 -18.00 3.37
CA VAL A 21 8.38 -17.46 2.18
C VAL A 21 9.28 -16.54 1.37
N LEU A 22 10.30 -15.93 1.98
CA LEU A 22 11.21 -14.99 1.30
C LEU A 22 11.99 -15.66 0.18
N GLU A 23 12.31 -16.95 0.32
CA GLU A 23 13.01 -17.75 -0.71
C GLU A 23 12.09 -18.17 -1.86
N ARG A 24 10.77 -18.12 -1.66
CA ARG A 24 9.78 -18.56 -2.64
C ARG A 24 9.24 -17.42 -3.50
N LEU A 25 9.46 -16.17 -3.08
CA LEU A 25 8.98 -14.99 -3.78
C LEU A 25 9.98 -14.53 -4.84
N PRO A 26 9.51 -14.07 -6.01
CA PRO A 26 10.39 -13.49 -7.01
C PRO A 26 11.02 -12.18 -6.49
N ALA A 27 12.21 -11.84 -6.99
CA ALA A 27 12.92 -10.63 -6.56
C ALA A 27 12.17 -9.33 -6.93
N ASP A 28 11.38 -9.36 -8.00
CA ASP A 28 10.53 -8.29 -8.50
C ASP A 28 9.07 -8.43 -8.05
N CYS A 29 8.83 -9.05 -6.91
CA CYS A 29 7.49 -9.22 -6.36
C CYS A 29 6.80 -7.86 -6.11
N PRO A 30 5.53 -7.66 -6.54
CA PRO A 30 4.76 -6.47 -6.20
C PRO A 30 4.60 -6.29 -4.69
N TYR A 31 4.67 -5.06 -4.21
CA TYR A 31 4.58 -4.74 -2.78
C TYR A 31 3.39 -5.38 -2.04
N CYS A 32 2.17 -5.31 -2.58
CA CYS A 32 1.00 -5.90 -1.94
C CYS A 32 1.09 -7.43 -1.81
N VAL A 33 1.65 -8.11 -2.82
CA VAL A 33 1.87 -9.56 -2.81
C VAL A 33 2.96 -9.93 -1.80
N ALA A 34 4.06 -9.17 -1.78
CA ALA A 34 5.15 -9.37 -0.83
C ALA A 34 4.68 -9.24 0.62
N VAL A 35 3.91 -8.20 0.94
CA VAL A 35 3.36 -8.00 2.29
C VAL A 35 2.41 -9.15 2.67
N GLY A 36 1.48 -9.52 1.78
CA GLY A 36 0.52 -10.59 2.05
C GLY A 36 1.20 -11.95 2.27
N ALA A 37 2.19 -12.28 1.45
CA ALA A 37 2.96 -13.53 1.58
C ALA A 37 3.75 -13.57 2.89
N VAL A 38 4.42 -12.48 3.27
CA VAL A 38 5.14 -12.38 4.55
C VAL A 38 4.18 -12.48 5.75
N ALA A 39 3.08 -11.73 5.73
CA ALA A 39 2.08 -11.76 6.79
C ALA A 39 1.48 -13.17 6.99
N GLY A 40 1.08 -13.83 5.90
CA GLY A 40 0.55 -15.18 5.95
C GLY A 40 1.58 -16.21 6.44
N SER A 41 2.85 -16.06 6.04
CA SER A 41 3.92 -16.94 6.54
C SER A 41 4.18 -16.81 8.04
N GLY A 42 3.92 -15.62 8.61
CA GLY A 42 4.01 -15.35 10.03
C GLY A 42 2.75 -15.73 10.83
N GLY A 43 1.72 -16.29 10.17
CA GLY A 43 0.46 -16.68 10.83
C GLY A 43 -0.43 -15.51 11.23
N ILE A 44 -0.25 -14.33 10.60
CA ILE A 44 -1.12 -13.17 10.84
C ILE A 44 -2.47 -13.43 10.17
N ASP A 45 -3.56 -13.18 10.90
CA ASP A 45 -4.92 -13.29 10.37
C ASP A 45 -5.13 -12.36 9.17
N LEU A 46 -5.90 -12.82 8.17
CA LEU A 46 -6.12 -12.10 6.92
C LEU A 46 -6.74 -10.72 7.16
N ALA A 47 -7.76 -10.62 8.04
CA ALA A 47 -8.43 -9.35 8.30
C ALA A 47 -7.50 -8.37 9.02
N GLN A 48 -6.65 -8.86 9.92
CA GLN A 48 -5.63 -8.06 10.59
C GLN A 48 -4.56 -7.56 9.61
N ALA A 49 -4.07 -8.43 8.74
CA ALA A 49 -3.08 -8.08 7.72
C ALA A 49 -3.61 -7.01 6.74
N LEU A 50 -4.85 -7.17 6.27
CA LEU A 50 -5.51 -6.20 5.39
C LEU A 50 -5.71 -4.85 6.08
N SER A 51 -6.17 -4.85 7.33
CA SER A 51 -6.38 -3.62 8.10
C SER A 51 -5.07 -2.87 8.33
N ALA A 52 -4.00 -3.58 8.71
CA ALA A 52 -2.67 -3.00 8.90
C ALA A 52 -2.10 -2.44 7.59
N PHE A 53 -2.26 -3.16 6.47
CA PHE A 53 -1.82 -2.71 5.16
C PHE A 53 -2.54 -1.43 4.72
N LEU A 54 -3.88 -1.40 4.85
CA LEU A 54 -4.67 -0.21 4.50
C LEU A 54 -4.33 0.99 5.39
N GLN A 55 -4.14 0.77 6.69
CA GLN A 55 -3.72 1.83 7.61
C GLN A 55 -2.35 2.40 7.21
N ALA A 56 -1.39 1.54 6.88
CA ALA A 56 -0.06 1.97 6.43
C ALA A 56 -0.13 2.73 5.11
N PHE A 57 -0.95 2.27 4.16
CA PHE A 57 -1.16 2.91 2.87
C PHE A 57 -1.77 4.31 3.02
N LEU A 58 -2.87 4.44 3.78
CA LEU A 58 -3.51 5.73 4.06
C LEU A 58 -2.54 6.68 4.78
N SER A 59 -1.80 6.17 5.77
CA SER A 59 -0.81 6.97 6.49
C SER A 59 0.28 7.50 5.55
N ASN A 60 0.71 6.71 4.57
CA ASN A 60 1.70 7.15 3.58
C ASN A 60 1.16 8.31 2.72
N LEU A 61 -0.08 8.20 2.22
CA LEU A 61 -0.72 9.25 1.42
C LEU A 61 -0.89 10.56 2.22
N VAL A 62 -1.31 10.44 3.48
CA VAL A 62 -1.46 11.58 4.38
C VAL A 62 -0.11 12.27 4.63
N GLN A 63 0.95 11.50 4.82
CA GLN A 63 2.30 12.05 4.99
C GLN A 63 2.83 12.73 3.70
N ALA A 64 2.46 12.22 2.53
CA ALA A 64 2.76 12.90 1.26
C ALA A 64 2.03 14.25 1.16
N ALA A 65 0.74 14.29 1.52
CA ALA A 65 -0.06 15.52 1.52
C ALA A 65 0.46 16.59 2.49
N ILE A 66 0.94 16.19 3.68
CA ILE A 66 1.61 17.13 4.61
C ILE A 66 2.85 17.75 3.97
N ARG A 67 3.70 16.93 3.30
CA ARG A 67 4.92 17.43 2.64
C ARG A 67 4.63 18.33 1.44
N LEU A 68 3.47 18.17 0.81
CA LEU A 68 2.96 19.08 -0.23
C LEU A 68 2.37 20.38 0.35
N GLY A 69 2.25 20.50 1.67
CA GLY A 69 1.67 21.67 2.33
C GLY A 69 0.16 21.77 2.18
N VAL A 70 -0.54 20.67 1.88
CA VAL A 70 -2.00 20.65 1.68
C VAL A 70 -2.73 20.90 3.01
N PHE A 71 -2.24 20.31 4.10
CA PHE A 71 -2.80 20.45 5.44
C PHE A 71 -1.74 20.20 6.53
N GLY A 72 -2.07 20.57 7.77
CA GLY A 72 -1.19 20.39 8.93
C GLY A 72 -1.29 19.01 9.59
N GLN A 73 -0.42 18.76 10.58
CA GLN A 73 -0.36 17.48 11.31
C GLN A 73 -1.66 17.15 12.05
N ILE A 74 -2.37 18.14 12.59
CA ILE A 74 -3.63 17.93 13.34
C ILE A 74 -4.75 17.52 12.39
N ASP A 75 -4.86 18.19 11.24
CA ASP A 75 -5.83 17.86 10.20
C ASP A 75 -5.58 16.45 9.64
N ALA A 76 -4.31 16.08 9.49
CA ALA A 76 -3.89 14.75 9.05
C ALA A 76 -4.42 13.62 9.95
N VAL A 77 -4.33 13.79 11.28
CA VAL A 77 -4.86 12.81 12.24
C VAL A 77 -6.38 12.74 12.16
N THR A 78 -7.04 13.89 12.02
CA THR A 78 -8.49 13.96 11.87
C THR A 78 -8.95 13.23 10.60
N LEU A 79 -8.20 13.39 9.51
CA LEU A 79 -8.48 12.72 8.24
C LEU A 79 -8.29 11.20 8.36
N LEU A 80 -7.21 10.74 9.00
CA LEU A 80 -6.97 9.31 9.24
C LEU A 80 -8.10 8.69 10.07
N ALA A 81 -8.54 9.37 11.13
CA ALA A 81 -9.69 8.92 11.91
C ALA A 81 -10.97 8.86 11.06
N GLY A 82 -11.19 9.84 10.17
CA GLY A 82 -12.32 9.84 9.23
C GLY A 82 -12.29 8.69 8.22
N PHE A 83 -11.12 8.15 7.88
CA PHE A 83 -10.98 7.02 6.96
C PHE A 83 -11.11 5.64 7.61
N GLU A 84 -11.20 5.55 8.94
CA GLU A 84 -11.22 4.26 9.64
C GLU A 84 -12.35 3.33 9.16
N ALA A 85 -13.58 3.84 9.08
CA ALA A 85 -14.71 3.09 8.56
C ALA A 85 -14.51 2.64 7.09
N LEU A 86 -13.88 3.49 6.26
CA LEU A 86 -13.56 3.13 4.88
C LEU A 86 -12.51 2.03 4.81
N ALA A 87 -11.47 2.10 5.64
CA ALA A 87 -10.44 1.08 5.70
C ALA A 87 -11.01 -0.27 6.13
N VAL A 88 -11.84 -0.30 7.18
CA VAL A 88 -12.48 -1.52 7.69
C VAL A 88 -13.41 -2.14 6.64
N THR A 89 -14.27 -1.34 6.00
CA THR A 89 -15.18 -1.84 4.96
C THR A 89 -14.43 -2.33 3.72
N THR A 90 -13.34 -1.67 3.35
CA THR A 90 -12.47 -2.09 2.24
C THR A 90 -11.73 -3.40 2.57
N ALA A 91 -11.22 -3.55 3.81
CA ALA A 91 -10.60 -4.79 4.26
C ALA A 91 -11.59 -5.95 4.23
N ALA A 92 -12.82 -5.75 4.75
CA ALA A 92 -13.85 -6.77 4.75
C ALA A 92 -14.23 -7.22 3.32
N ARG A 93 -14.35 -6.27 2.39
CA ARG A 93 -14.58 -6.57 0.97
C ARG A 93 -13.42 -7.38 0.39
N ALA A 94 -12.18 -6.92 0.59
CA ALA A 94 -11.00 -7.60 0.06
C ALA A 94 -10.82 -9.02 0.61
N ALA A 95 -11.17 -9.25 1.88
CA ALA A 95 -11.13 -10.58 2.49
C ALA A 95 -12.12 -11.57 1.88
N ALA A 96 -13.22 -11.08 1.30
CA ALA A 96 -14.25 -11.89 0.64
C ALA A 96 -14.07 -11.98 -0.89
N SER A 97 -13.09 -11.26 -1.46
CA SER A 97 -12.83 -11.23 -2.89
C SER A 97 -12.07 -12.46 -3.38
N THR A 98 -12.26 -12.77 -4.66
CA THR A 98 -11.61 -13.87 -5.37
C THR A 98 -10.67 -13.32 -6.45
N LEU A 99 -9.99 -14.22 -7.17
CA LEU A 99 -9.16 -13.84 -8.31
C LEU A 99 -9.96 -13.21 -9.45
N ASP A 100 -11.24 -13.55 -9.59
CA ASP A 100 -12.12 -12.99 -10.62
C ASP A 100 -12.47 -11.52 -10.35
N ASP A 101 -12.33 -11.08 -9.09
CA ASP A 101 -12.50 -9.69 -8.68
C ASP A 101 -11.22 -8.87 -8.85
N LEU A 102 -10.11 -9.49 -9.31
CA LEU A 102 -8.87 -8.78 -9.59
C LEU A 102 -8.97 -7.98 -10.88
N GLY A 103 -8.59 -6.72 -10.78
CA GLY A 103 -8.65 -5.77 -11.86
C GLY A 103 -9.57 -4.62 -11.49
N GLY A 104 -9.33 -3.47 -12.12
CA GLY A 104 -10.11 -2.27 -11.88
C GLY A 104 -9.69 -1.19 -12.85
N ALA A 105 -10.48 -0.12 -12.89
CA ALA A 105 -10.17 1.08 -13.65
C ALA A 105 -10.29 2.28 -12.70
N ALA A 106 -9.18 3.01 -12.53
CA ALA A 106 -9.13 4.19 -11.69
C ALA A 106 -8.81 5.40 -12.56
N PHE A 107 -9.63 5.65 -13.58
CA PHE A 107 -9.34 6.58 -14.68
C PHE A 107 -8.69 7.90 -14.26
N MET A 108 -9.25 8.58 -13.25
CA MET A 108 -8.69 9.84 -12.77
C MET A 108 -7.31 9.65 -12.13
N SER A 109 -7.13 8.61 -11.30
CA SER A 109 -5.84 8.27 -10.71
C SER A 109 -4.82 7.91 -11.79
N ASP A 110 -5.23 7.12 -12.78
CA ASP A 110 -4.38 6.67 -13.89
C ASP A 110 -3.92 7.87 -14.73
N ILE A 111 -4.84 8.78 -15.07
CA ILE A 111 -4.52 10.02 -15.81
C ILE A 111 -3.56 10.91 -15.02
N VAL A 112 -3.81 11.11 -13.72
CA VAL A 112 -2.95 11.96 -12.88
C VAL A 112 -1.55 11.34 -12.73
N ALA A 113 -1.43 10.02 -12.61
CA ALA A 113 -0.14 9.34 -12.60
C ALA A 113 0.63 9.55 -13.93
N MET A 114 -0.05 9.42 -15.07
CA MET A 114 0.56 9.71 -16.39
C MET A 114 1.02 11.17 -16.51
N GLN A 115 0.24 12.12 -15.97
CA GLN A 115 0.63 13.53 -15.94
C GLN A 115 1.85 13.76 -15.05
N HIS A 116 1.89 13.12 -13.87
CA HIS A 116 3.00 13.25 -12.93
C HIS A 116 4.33 12.79 -13.54
N GLU A 117 4.34 11.78 -14.41
CA GLU A 117 5.56 11.36 -15.13
C GLU A 117 6.19 12.48 -15.96
N THR A 118 5.37 13.39 -16.50
CA THR A 118 5.79 14.51 -17.36
C THR A 118 5.95 15.84 -16.64
N GLN A 119 5.71 15.88 -15.32
CA GLN A 119 5.72 17.11 -14.54
C GLN A 119 7.14 17.68 -14.42
N TYR A 120 7.30 18.98 -14.72
CA TYR A 120 8.61 19.66 -14.75
C TYR A 120 9.32 19.68 -13.40
N SER A 121 8.59 19.93 -12.31
CA SER A 121 9.11 19.90 -10.93
C SER A 121 8.37 18.84 -10.14
N ARG A 122 9.11 17.89 -9.57
CA ARG A 122 8.56 16.74 -8.82
C ARG A 122 9.23 16.64 -7.46
N LEU A 123 8.42 16.66 -6.41
CA LEU A 123 8.86 16.42 -5.03
C LEU A 123 8.94 14.91 -4.75
N PHE A 124 8.08 14.12 -5.40
CA PHE A 124 8.03 12.66 -5.28
C PHE A 124 8.47 11.98 -6.57
N ARG A 125 8.82 10.70 -6.44
CA ARG A 125 9.34 9.91 -7.57
C ARG A 125 8.21 9.34 -8.45
N SER A 126 6.98 9.38 -7.95
CA SER A 126 5.73 8.89 -8.51
C SER A 126 4.54 9.62 -7.90
#